data_AF-A0A3P7J4E7-F1
#
_entry.id   AF-A0A3P7J4E7-F1
#
_cell.length_a   1.000
_cell.length_b   1.000
_cell.length_c   1.000
_cell.angle_alpha   90.00
_cell.angle_beta   90.00
_cell.angle_gamma   90.00
#
_symmetry.space_group_name_H-M   'P 1'
#
loop_
_entity.id
_entity.type
_entity.pdbx_description
1 polymer ?
#
loop_
_entity_poly.entity_id
_entity_poly.type
_entity_poly.pdbx_seq_one_letter_code
_entity_poly.pdbx_strand_id
1 'polypeptide(L)'
;MNKNLDFFKDVELIEGSLILENNKGFEEFAFLSKLKVINATLVKDSPLRINNNKGLLCLGMRKLRAIYGAPNMTIDITNRLRLCDGEILQQVFDGEIIYQWGLEDEAAVDDDTALGLVMIFGGMAILLFIVHGSAYVVYKWEDHQLQKKVSAL
;
A
#
# COMPACT_ATOMS: atom_id res chain seq x y z
N MET A 1 10.75 17.99 1.28
CA MET A 1 11.61 18.79 0.38
C MET A 1 10.87 18.92 -0.95
N ASN A 2 10.18 20.04 -1.17
CA ASN A 2 9.40 20.26 -2.40
C ASN A 2 10.39 20.64 -3.51
N LYS A 3 11.01 19.64 -4.15
CA LYS A 3 11.87 19.88 -5.30
C LYS A 3 10.96 20.35 -6.42
N ASN A 4 11.17 21.57 -6.91
CA ASN A 4 10.40 22.09 -8.02
C ASN A 4 10.67 21.24 -9.27
N LEU A 5 9.67 20.47 -9.71
CA LEU A 5 9.72 19.62 -10.90
C LEU A 5 9.26 20.35 -12.17
N ASP A 6 9.05 21.67 -12.09
CA ASP A 6 8.67 22.53 -13.24
C ASP A 6 9.65 22.43 -14.41
N PHE A 7 10.89 21.99 -14.18
CA PHE A 7 11.86 21.74 -15.26
C PHE A 7 11.33 20.73 -16.30
N PHE A 8 10.51 19.77 -15.87
CA PHE A 8 10.01 18.71 -16.75
C PHE A 8 8.71 19.08 -17.47
N LYS A 9 8.08 20.21 -17.13
CA LYS A 9 6.75 20.59 -17.66
C LYS A 9 6.72 20.79 -19.17
N ASP A 10 7.88 21.04 -19.77
CA ASP A 10 8.06 21.29 -21.20
C ASP A 10 8.67 20.11 -21.96
N VAL A 11 8.91 18.98 -21.28
CA VAL A 11 9.44 17.77 -21.92
C VAL A 11 8.35 17.14 -22.78
N GLU A 12 8.64 17.02 -24.08
CA GLU A 12 7.74 16.39 -25.05
C GLU A 12 8.23 15.02 -25.55
N LEU A 13 9.55 14.76 -25.46
CA LEU A 13 10.20 13.56 -25.95
C LEU A 13 11.19 13.05 -24.91
N ILE A 14 11.18 11.73 -24.68
CA ILE A 14 12.22 11.01 -23.93
C ILE A 14 12.91 10.06 -24.91
N GLU A 15 14.22 10.22 -25.07
CA GLU A 15 15.08 9.26 -25.79
C GLU A 15 15.67 8.29 -24.76
N GLY A 16 15.01 7.15 -24.59
CA GLY A 16 15.33 6.14 -23.60
C GLY A 16 14.11 5.68 -22.81
N SER A 17 14.35 5.00 -21.70
CA SER A 17 13.30 4.49 -20.82
C SER A 17 12.86 5.53 -19.80
N LEU A 18 11.56 5.59 -19.53
CA LEU A 18 11.00 6.31 -18.38
C LEU A 18 10.79 5.33 -17.23
N ILE A 19 11.48 5.57 -16.12
CA ILE A 19 11.43 4.71 -14.93
C ILE A 19 10.91 5.53 -13.75
N LEU A 20 9.76 5.11 -13.21
CA LEU A 20 9.04 5.76 -12.13
C LEU A 20 8.85 4.73 -11.03
N GLU A 21 9.81 4.66 -10.10
CA GLU A 21 9.83 3.62 -9.08
C GLU A 21 10.02 4.15 -7.66
N ASN A 22 9.38 3.51 -6.69
CA ASN A 22 9.56 3.78 -5.26
C ASN A 22 9.27 5.23 -4.86
N ASN A 23 8.43 5.95 -5.61
CA ASN A 23 8.07 7.32 -5.30
C ASN A 23 6.96 7.37 -4.24
N LYS A 24 6.99 8.40 -3.38
CA LYS A 24 5.98 8.65 -2.35
C LYS A 24 5.48 10.09 -2.45
N GLY A 25 4.17 10.27 -2.30
CA GLY A 25 3.55 11.61 -2.24
C GLY A 25 3.26 12.26 -3.58
N PHE A 26 3.24 11.49 -4.68
CA PHE A 26 2.73 11.94 -5.97
C PHE A 26 1.41 11.23 -6.25
N GLU A 27 0.32 12.00 -6.32
CA GLU A 27 -0.97 11.49 -6.80
C GLU A 27 -0.97 11.32 -8.32
N GLU A 28 -0.21 12.17 -9.03
CA GLU A 28 0.02 12.09 -10.46
C GLU A 28 1.42 12.63 -10.85
N PHE A 29 1.95 12.16 -11.99
CA PHE A 29 3.17 12.70 -12.60
C PHE A 29 2.85 13.84 -13.58
N ALA A 30 1.97 14.77 -13.19
CA ALA A 30 1.52 15.88 -14.03
C ALA A 30 2.64 16.86 -14.46
N PHE A 31 3.80 16.80 -13.80
CA PHE A 31 4.99 17.51 -14.27
C PHE A 31 5.48 16.99 -15.63
N LEU A 32 5.00 15.84 -16.12
CA LEU A 32 5.21 15.32 -17.48
C LEU A 32 3.96 15.47 -18.37
N SER A 33 3.05 16.39 -18.05
CA SER A 33 1.79 16.58 -18.80
C SER A 33 1.95 16.94 -20.28
N LYS A 34 3.13 17.42 -20.70
CA LYS A 34 3.46 17.68 -22.10
C LYS A 34 4.18 16.54 -22.82
N LEU A 35 4.54 15.46 -22.11
CA LEU A 35 5.21 14.32 -22.71
C LEU A 35 4.31 13.71 -23.80
N LYS A 36 4.85 13.56 -25.00
CA LYS A 36 4.15 13.01 -26.18
C LYS A 36 4.70 11.65 -26.57
N VAL A 37 6.02 11.48 -26.51
CA VAL A 37 6.70 10.30 -27.05
C VAL A 37 7.77 9.80 -26.09
N ILE A 38 7.79 8.49 -25.88
CA ILE A 38 8.90 7.76 -25.27
C ILE A 38 9.52 6.89 -26.36
N ASN A 39 10.78 7.14 -26.70
CA ASN A 39 11.52 6.39 -27.72
C ASN A 39 12.69 5.65 -27.08
N ALA A 40 12.46 4.39 -26.72
CA ALA A 40 13.44 3.48 -26.15
C ALA A 40 13.83 2.37 -27.14
N THR A 41 13.76 2.61 -28.45
CA THR A 41 14.10 1.62 -29.50
C THR A 41 15.52 1.07 -29.40
N LEU A 42 16.45 1.85 -28.84
CA LEU A 42 17.84 1.46 -28.63
C LEU A 42 18.10 0.80 -27.26
N VAL A 43 17.08 0.74 -26.41
CA VAL A 43 17.18 0.21 -25.04
C VAL A 43 16.66 -1.23 -25.03
N LYS A 44 17.39 -2.12 -24.36
CA LYS A 44 16.99 -3.53 -24.21
C LYS A 44 15.91 -3.74 -23.15
N ASP A 45 15.83 -2.80 -22.21
CA ASP A 45 14.89 -2.81 -21.10
C ASP A 45 13.53 -2.21 -21.49
N SER A 46 12.60 -2.25 -20.55
CA SER A 46 11.24 -1.75 -20.74
C SER A 46 11.23 -0.24 -21.06
N PRO A 47 10.48 0.22 -22.08
CA PRO A 47 10.39 1.63 -22.42
C PRO A 47 9.70 2.47 -21.33
N LEU A 48 8.74 1.88 -20.61
CA LEU A 48 8.08 2.50 -19.47
C LEU A 48 8.00 1.49 -18.33
N ARG A 49 8.54 1.85 -17.17
CA ARG A 49 8.47 1.06 -15.95
C ARG A 49 7.88 1.91 -14.83
N ILE A 50 6.74 1.48 -14.31
CA ILE A 50 6.05 2.12 -13.19
C ILE A 50 5.90 1.05 -12.12
N ASN A 51 6.53 1.24 -10.96
CA ASN A 51 6.51 0.24 -9.88
C ASN A 51 6.57 0.87 -8.48
N ASN A 52 5.80 0.34 -7.53
CA ASN A 52 5.89 0.67 -6.11
C ASN A 52 5.80 2.17 -5.81
N ASN A 53 4.87 2.87 -6.46
CA ASN A 53 4.65 4.30 -6.24
C ASN A 53 3.47 4.49 -5.28
N LYS A 54 3.77 4.80 -4.02
CA LYS A 54 2.77 4.92 -2.96
C LYS A 54 1.99 6.23 -3.08
N GLY A 55 0.67 6.10 -3.16
CA GLY A 55 -0.27 7.23 -3.30
C GLY A 55 -0.50 7.68 -4.76
N LEU A 56 0.12 7.00 -5.74
CA LEU A 56 -0.09 7.29 -7.15
C LEU A 56 -1.47 6.79 -7.61
N LEU A 57 -2.27 7.72 -8.12
CA LEU A 57 -3.63 7.46 -8.59
C LEU A 57 -3.70 7.42 -10.12
N CYS A 58 -3.00 8.34 -10.79
CA CYS A 58 -2.97 8.47 -12.24
C CYS A 58 -1.55 8.82 -12.72
N LEU A 59 -1.18 8.58 -13.98
CA LEU A 59 0.09 9.03 -14.55
C LEU A 59 0.10 10.53 -14.86
N GLY A 60 -1.04 11.09 -15.29
CA GLY A 60 -1.13 12.52 -15.65
C GLY A 60 -0.43 12.89 -16.96
N MET A 61 0.03 11.90 -17.74
CA MET A 61 0.70 12.07 -19.04
C MET A 61 -0.31 12.19 -20.19
N ARG A 62 -1.24 13.15 -20.09
CA ARG A 62 -2.42 13.26 -20.96
C ARG A 62 -2.12 13.49 -22.45
N LYS A 63 -0.90 13.89 -22.79
CA LYS A 63 -0.47 14.12 -24.18
C LYS A 63 0.35 12.98 -24.76
N LEU A 64 0.55 11.89 -24.01
CA LEU A 64 1.27 10.73 -24.46
C LEU A 64 0.53 10.11 -25.65
N ARG A 65 1.24 9.85 -26.75
CA ARG A 65 0.70 9.37 -28.02
C ARG A 65 1.40 8.13 -28.55
N ALA A 66 2.67 7.93 -28.17
CA ALA A 66 3.43 6.80 -28.64
C ALA A 66 4.52 6.40 -27.64
N ILE A 67 4.69 5.09 -27.47
CA ILE A 67 5.79 4.48 -26.76
C ILE A 67 6.45 3.46 -27.70
N TYR A 68 7.71 3.70 -28.05
CA TYR A 68 8.51 2.81 -28.89
C TYR A 68 9.60 2.15 -28.05
N GLY A 69 9.81 0.84 -28.20
CA GLY A 69 10.85 0.13 -27.45
C GLY A 69 10.72 -1.39 -27.56
N ALA A 70 11.47 -2.10 -26.70
CA ALA A 70 11.36 -3.54 -26.55
C ALA A 70 9.89 -3.97 -26.35
N PRO A 71 9.49 -5.17 -26.82
CA PRO A 71 8.08 -5.60 -26.86
C PRO A 71 7.41 -5.67 -25.49
N ASN A 72 8.20 -5.66 -24.40
CA ASN A 72 7.71 -5.88 -23.05
C ASN A 72 7.66 -4.55 -22.28
N MET A 73 6.45 -4.07 -22.04
CA MET A 73 6.19 -2.99 -21.10
C MET A 73 5.80 -3.58 -19.75
N THR A 74 6.51 -3.21 -18.68
CA THR A 74 6.19 -3.67 -17.33
C THR A 74 5.54 -2.56 -16.55
N ILE A 75 4.27 -2.74 -16.23
CA ILE A 75 3.53 -1.85 -15.33
C ILE A 75 3.18 -2.67 -14.09
N ASP A 76 3.89 -2.41 -13.01
CA ASP A 76 3.50 -2.91 -11.70
C ASP A 76 2.45 -1.95 -11.13
N ILE A 77 1.22 -2.46 -11.09
CA ILE A 77 0.06 -1.74 -10.59
C ILE A 77 -0.18 -2.23 -9.17
N THR A 78 0.48 -1.57 -8.24
CA THR A 78 0.26 -1.78 -6.80
C THR A 78 -0.97 -1.01 -6.29
N ASN A 79 -1.56 -0.10 -7.08
CA ASN A 79 -2.65 0.80 -6.67
C ASN A 79 -3.65 1.14 -7.80
N ARG A 80 -4.65 2.02 -7.53
CA ARG A 80 -5.80 2.40 -8.40
C ARG A 80 -5.51 2.94 -9.83
N LEU A 81 -4.24 2.92 -10.25
CA LEU A 81 -3.72 3.31 -11.58
C LEU A 81 -4.52 2.74 -12.76
N ARG A 82 -5.14 1.57 -12.57
CA ARG A 82 -5.95 0.89 -13.59
C ARG A 82 -7.10 1.74 -14.15
N LEU A 83 -7.59 2.73 -13.41
CA LEU A 83 -8.80 3.49 -13.77
C LEU A 83 -8.54 4.78 -14.57
N CYS A 84 -7.42 5.49 -14.35
CA CYS A 84 -7.23 6.81 -14.97
C CYS A 84 -6.60 6.76 -16.36
N ASP A 85 -5.58 5.92 -16.55
CA ASP A 85 -4.72 5.95 -17.74
C ASP A 85 -4.62 4.59 -18.44
N GLY A 86 -5.34 3.58 -17.96
CA GLY A 86 -5.31 2.22 -18.51
C GLY A 86 -5.64 2.17 -20.00
N GLU A 87 -6.63 2.96 -20.44
CA GLU A 87 -7.02 3.04 -21.86
C GLU A 87 -5.96 3.74 -22.72
N ILE A 88 -5.37 4.83 -22.23
CA ILE A 88 -4.34 5.58 -22.96
C ILE A 88 -3.11 4.69 -23.16
N LEU A 89 -2.66 3.99 -22.12
CA LEU A 89 -1.50 3.11 -22.22
C LEU A 89 -1.71 1.95 -23.19
N GLN A 90 -2.91 1.38 -23.24
CA GLN A 90 -3.28 0.36 -24.23
C GLN A 90 -3.33 0.90 -25.67
N GLN A 91 -3.66 2.18 -25.86
CA GLN A 91 -3.72 2.80 -27.20
C GLN A 91 -2.35 3.22 -27.73
N VAL A 92 -1.44 3.63 -26.85
CA VAL A 92 -0.14 4.22 -27.26
C VAL A 92 1.02 3.23 -27.29
N PHE A 93 0.81 2.02 -26.76
CA PHE A 93 1.79 0.95 -26.76
C PHE A 93 1.27 -0.24 -27.57
N ASP A 94 1.88 -0.47 -28.73
CA ASP A 94 1.56 -1.59 -29.62
C ASP A 94 2.13 -2.94 -29.15
N GLY A 95 2.84 -2.98 -28.01
CA GLY A 95 3.46 -4.17 -27.44
C GLY A 95 2.64 -4.83 -26.31
N GLU A 96 3.22 -5.84 -25.68
CA GLU A 96 2.59 -6.54 -24.56
C GLU A 96 2.74 -5.73 -23.26
N ILE A 97 1.61 -5.37 -22.64
CA ILE A 97 1.58 -4.75 -21.31
C ILE A 97 1.48 -5.85 -20.26
N ILE A 98 2.55 -6.02 -19.48
CA ILE A 98 2.60 -6.95 -18.36
C ILE A 98 2.13 -6.21 -17.11
N TYR A 99 0.93 -6.57 -16.63
CA TYR A 99 0.40 -6.12 -15.35
C TYR A 99 0.94 -7.01 -14.23
N GLN A 100 1.76 -6.45 -13.35
CA GLN A 100 2.15 -7.11 -12.11
C GLN A 100 1.28 -6.56 -10.98
N TRP A 101 0.51 -7.44 -10.36
CA TRP A 101 -0.29 -7.12 -9.17
C TRP A 101 0.60 -7.38 -7.96
N GLY A 102 1.19 -6.33 -7.41
CA GLY A 102 1.54 -6.39 -6.00
C GLY A 102 0.24 -6.37 -5.22
N LEU A 103 -0.09 -7.48 -4.57
CA LEU A 103 -1.03 -7.43 -3.44
C LEU A 103 -0.32 -6.61 -2.36
N GLU A 104 -0.42 -5.28 -2.43
CA GLU A 104 -0.35 -4.48 -1.22
C GLU A 104 -1.61 -4.87 -0.45
N ASP A 105 -1.48 -5.91 0.39
CA ASP A 105 -2.31 -6.03 1.57
C ASP A 105 -2.25 -4.66 2.25
N GLU A 106 -3.28 -3.83 2.06
CA GLU A 106 -3.56 -2.66 2.89
C GLU A 106 -3.92 -3.08 4.33
N ALA A 107 -3.26 -4.11 4.85
CA ALA A 107 -3.08 -4.37 6.26
C ALA A 107 -1.72 -3.81 6.70
N ALA A 108 -1.37 -2.59 6.27
CA ALA A 108 -0.63 -1.72 7.17
C ALA A 108 -1.59 -1.25 8.28
N VAL A 109 -2.11 -2.20 9.06
CA VAL A 109 -2.36 -1.92 10.46
C VAL A 109 -0.97 -1.62 10.97
N ASP A 110 -0.72 -0.36 11.32
CA ASP A 110 0.49 0.09 11.97
C ASP A 110 0.82 -0.97 13.03
N ASP A 111 1.93 -1.70 12.89
CA ASP A 111 2.21 -2.91 13.68
C ASP A 111 2.18 -2.56 15.19
N ASP A 112 2.50 -1.30 15.51
CA ASP A 112 2.37 -0.68 16.83
C ASP A 112 0.91 -0.56 17.35
N THR A 113 -0.08 -0.32 16.47
CA THR A 113 -1.51 -0.34 16.84
C THR A 113 -2.09 -1.74 16.97
N ALA A 114 -1.66 -2.71 16.16
CA ALA A 114 -2.07 -4.11 16.30
C ALA A 114 -1.54 -4.71 17.60
N LEU A 115 -0.23 -4.53 17.88
CA LEU A 115 0.37 -4.93 19.15
C LEU A 115 -0.28 -4.20 20.34
N GLY A 116 -0.57 -2.91 20.19
CA GLY A 116 -1.26 -2.10 21.20
C GLY A 116 -2.64 -2.65 21.56
N LEU A 117 -3.46 -3.00 20.57
CA LEU A 117 -4.78 -3.59 20.80
C LEU A 117 -4.70 -4.99 21.41
N VAL A 118 -3.76 -5.84 20.97
CA VAL A 118 -3.55 -7.18 21.56
C VAL A 118 -3.13 -7.07 23.03
N MET A 119 -2.26 -6.12 23.38
CA MET A 119 -1.88 -5.88 24.77
C MET A 119 -3.07 -5.41 25.64
N ILE A 120 -3.94 -4.54 25.10
CA ILE A 120 -5.13 -4.06 25.83
C ILE A 120 -6.14 -5.19 26.06
N PHE A 121 -6.51 -5.94 25.01
CA PHE A 121 -7.48 -7.04 25.14
C PHE A 121 -6.94 -8.21 25.95
N GLY A 122 -5.66 -8.58 25.75
CA GLY A 122 -4.99 -9.60 26.55
C GLY A 122 -4.88 -9.22 28.04
N GLY A 123 -4.52 -7.96 28.32
CA GLY A 123 -4.46 -7.43 29.69
C GLY A 123 -5.82 -7.43 30.40
N MET A 124 -6.89 -7.04 29.70
CA MET A 124 -8.25 -7.09 30.27
C MET A 124 -8.70 -8.51 30.61
N ALA A 125 -8.39 -9.49 29.76
CA ALA A 125 -8.74 -10.89 30.04
C ALA A 125 -8.06 -11.40 31.31
N ILE A 126 -6.77 -11.11 31.49
CA ILE A 126 -6.01 -11.50 32.70
C ILE A 126 -6.61 -10.86 33.95
N LEU A 127 -6.95 -9.57 33.91
CA LEU A 127 -7.59 -8.87 35.03
C LEU A 127 -8.94 -9.50 35.40
N LEU A 128 -9.76 -9.87 34.41
CA LEU A 128 -11.03 -10.55 34.65
C LEU A 128 -10.82 -11.91 35.33
N PHE A 129 -9.80 -12.69 34.93
CA PHE A 129 -9.47 -13.96 35.59
C PHE A 129 -9.02 -13.77 37.04
N ILE A 130 -8.23 -12.72 37.34
CA ILE A 130 -7.79 -12.42 38.71
C ILE A 130 -8.99 -12.02 39.59
N VAL A 131 -9.88 -11.16 39.07
CA VAL A 131 -11.07 -10.71 39.81
C VAL A 131 -12.03 -11.88 40.06
N HIS A 132 -12.33 -12.70 39.04
CA HIS A 132 -13.23 -13.85 39.23
C HIS A 132 -12.60 -14.93 40.12
N GLY A 133 -11.30 -15.19 39.96
CA GLY A 133 -10.58 -16.16 40.79
C GLY A 133 -10.54 -15.76 42.26
N SER A 134 -10.24 -14.49 42.55
CA SER A 134 -10.24 -13.98 43.94
C SER A 134 -11.64 -13.99 44.55
N ALA A 135 -12.67 -13.59 43.80
CA ALA A 135 -14.05 -13.67 44.26
C ALA A 135 -14.48 -15.12 44.57
N TYR A 136 -14.10 -16.08 43.73
CA TYR A 136 -14.39 -17.50 43.94
C TYR A 136 -13.70 -18.05 45.21
N VAL A 137 -12.43 -17.69 45.43
CA VAL A 137 -11.69 -18.11 46.63
C VAL A 137 -12.32 -17.54 47.90
N VAL A 138 -12.71 -16.26 47.90
CA VAL A 138 -13.39 -15.63 49.03
C VAL A 138 -14.74 -16.30 49.30
N TYR A 139 -15.54 -16.50 48.26
CA TYR A 139 -16.83 -17.18 48.37
C TYR A 139 -16.69 -18.59 48.98
N LYS A 140 -15.72 -19.38 48.49
CA LYS A 140 -15.45 -20.72 49.02
C LYS A 140 -14.94 -20.71 50.45
N TRP A 141 -14.15 -19.71 50.83
CA TRP A 141 -13.69 -19.56 52.20
C TRP A 141 -14.84 -19.24 53.16
N GLU A 142 -15.74 -18.31 52.79
CA GLU A 142 -16.92 -17.97 53.59
C GLU A 142 -17.87 -19.15 53.75
N ASP A 143 -18.17 -19.88 52.67
CA ASP A 143 -19.00 -21.09 52.71
C ASP A 143 -18.44 -22.14 53.68
N HIS A 144 -17.12 -22.35 53.65
CA HIS A 144 -16.46 -23.28 54.57
C HIS A 144 -16.51 -22.82 56.04
N GLN A 145 -16.44 -21.51 56.31
CA GLN A 145 -16.62 -20.97 57.66
C GLN A 145 -18.06 -21.14 58.16
N LEU A 146 -19.05 -20.98 57.28
CA LEU A 146 -20.46 -21.17 57.60
C LEU A 146 -20.77 -22.65 57.92
N GLN A 147 -20.28 -23.57 57.09
CA GLN A 147 -20.45 -25.02 57.31
C GLN A 147 -19.87 -25.46 58.66
N LYS A 148 -18.68 -24.96 59.04
CA LYS A 148 -18.07 -25.23 60.35
C LYS A 148 -18.94 -24.77 61.53
N LYS A 149 -19.58 -23.60 61.41
CA LYS A 149 -20.48 -23.07 62.47
C LYS A 149 -21.76 -23.90 62.60
N VAL A 150 -22.32 -24.35 61.48
CA VAL A 150 -23.53 -25.19 61.48
C VAL A 150 -23.25 -26.59 62.06
N SER A 151 -22.09 -27.18 61.77
CA SER A 151 -21.70 -28.48 62.33
C SER A 151 -21.31 -28.48 63.82
N ALA A 152 -21.17 -27.29 64.41
CA ALA A 152 -20.80 -27.11 65.83
C ALA A 152 -22.01 -26.83 66.74
N LEU A 153 -23.22 -26.76 66.17
CA LEU A 153 -24.52 -26.66 66.85
C LEU A 153 -25.20 -28.03 66.87
#